data_AF-A0A532IV78-F1
#
_entry.id   AF-A0A532IV78-F1
#
_cell.length_a   1.000
_cell.length_b   1.000
_cell.length_c   1.000
_cell.angle_alpha   90.00
_cell.angle_beta   90.00
_cell.angle_gamma   90.00
#
_symmetry.space_group_name_H-M   'P 1'
#
loop_
_entity.id
_entity.type
_entity.pdbx_description
1 polymer ?
#
loop_
_entity_poly.entity_id
_entity_poly.type
_entity_poly.pdbx_seq_one_letter_code
_entity_poly.pdbx_strand_id
1 'polypeptide(L)' 'QYPDGLALYLGTMFVPSKDRGEKGKGFTHKVGDIVTISSEKFGALINRVRLSPDCPHWTYGASHLMRDLARADLI' A
#
# COMPACT_ATOMS: atom_id res chain seq x y z
N GLN A 1 6.70 -10.40 -7.23
CA GLN A 1 6.33 -10.58 -8.65
C GLN A 1 5.37 -9.46 -9.01
N TYR A 2 5.61 -8.72 -10.09
CA TYR A 2 4.72 -7.65 -10.53
C TYR A 2 3.83 -8.23 -11.64
N PRO A 3 2.52 -8.39 -11.41
CA PRO A 3 1.65 -9.17 -12.30
C PRO A 3 1.44 -8.51 -13.67
N ASP A 4 1.35 -7.18 -13.72
CA ASP A 4 1.27 -6.40 -14.97
C ASP A 4 1.33 -4.88 -14.71
N GLY A 5 1.55 -4.12 -15.78
CA GLY A 5 1.39 -2.66 -15.80
C GLY A 5 2.63 -1.85 -15.41
N LEU A 6 2.45 -0.52 -15.43
CA LEU A 6 3.41 0.49 -14.97
C LEU A 6 2.70 1.40 -13.97
N ALA A 7 3.35 1.70 -12.84
CA ALA A 7 2.86 2.67 -11.86
C ALA A 7 3.91 3.76 -11.62
N LEU A 8 3.48 5.02 -11.63
CA LEU A 8 4.32 6.17 -11.29
C LEU A 8 4.03 6.57 -9.83
N TYR A 9 5.05 6.46 -8.97
CA TYR A 9 4.96 6.94 -7.60
C TYR A 9 5.27 8.45 -7.58
N LEU A 10 4.28 9.26 -7.24
CA LEU A 10 4.38 10.74 -7.22
C LEU A 10 5.09 11.31 -5.98
N GLY A 11 5.55 10.44 -5.08
CA GLY A 11 6.17 10.82 -3.81
C GLY A 11 5.16 10.95 -2.66
N THR A 12 5.70 11.09 -1.45
CA THR A 12 4.94 11.39 -0.23
C THR A 12 5.37 12.75 0.30
N MET A 13 4.40 13.52 0.79
CA MET A 13 4.66 14.85 1.37
C MET A 13 5.30 14.78 2.76
N PHE A 14 5.38 13.60 3.38
CA PHE A 14 5.85 13.46 4.76
C PHE A 14 6.70 12.20 4.97
N VAL A 15 7.77 12.37 5.74
CA VAL A 15 8.60 11.27 6.27
C VAL A 15 8.24 11.09 7.74
N PRO A 16 7.87 9.87 8.19
CA PRO A 16 7.57 9.62 9.59
C PRO A 16 8.86 9.70 10.43
N SER A 17 9.16 10.91 10.93
CA SER A 17 10.35 11.20 11.75
C SER A 17 10.12 10.95 13.24
N LYS A 18 8.87 10.75 13.66
CA LYS A 18 8.54 10.51 15.07
C LYS A 18 8.94 9.09 15.45
N ASP A 19 9.76 9.00 16.50
CA ASP A 19 10.17 7.72 17.07
C ASP A 19 8.95 6.89 17.48
N ARG A 20 8.93 5.63 17.04
CA ARG A 20 7.89 4.67 17.44
C ARG A 20 8.26 3.86 18.69
N GLY A 21 9.55 3.76 18.99
CA GLY A 21 10.07 2.94 20.10
C GLY A 21 11.24 3.62 20.78
N GLU A 22 12.44 3.39 20.25
CA GLU A 22 13.65 3.98 20.79
C GLU A 22 13.86 5.41 20.28
N LYS A 23 14.36 6.27 21.18
CA LYS A 23 14.66 7.66 20.88
C LYS A 23 15.73 7.77 19.79
N GLY A 24 15.48 8.58 18.77
CA GLY A 24 16.36 8.82 17.64
C GLY A 24 16.42 7.71 16.60
N LYS A 25 15.51 6.73 16.63
CA LYS A 25 15.45 5.61 15.66
C LYS A 25 14.40 5.79 14.57
N GLY A 26 13.61 6.85 14.65
CA GLY A 26 12.52 7.14 13.73
C GLY A 26 11.40 6.11 13.80
N PHE A 27 10.66 6.03 12.71
CA PHE A 27 9.55 5.11 12.57
C PHE A 27 9.94 3.89 11.74
N THR A 28 9.55 2.71 12.20
CA THR A 28 9.62 1.48 11.41
C THR A 28 8.37 0.64 11.68
N HIS A 29 7.89 -0.01 10.62
CA HIS A 29 6.75 -0.92 10.72
C HIS A 29 7.11 -2.20 11.50
N LYS A 30 6.12 -2.75 12.20
CA LYS A 30 6.20 -4.05 12.86
C LYS A 30 5.27 -5.02 12.14
N VAL A 31 5.60 -6.31 12.19
CA VAL A 31 4.71 -7.36 11.66
C VAL A 31 3.34 -7.26 12.32
N GLY A 32 2.29 -7.34 11.52
CA GLY A 32 0.90 -7.20 11.96
C GLY A 32 0.35 -5.78 11.88
N ASP A 33 1.18 -4.76 11.66
CA ASP A 33 0.70 -3.39 11.42
C ASP A 33 -0.31 -3.37 10.29
N ILE A 34 -1.35 -2.55 10.46
CA ILE A 34 -2.28 -2.22 9.38
C ILE A 34 -1.90 -0.82 8.87
N VAL A 35 -1.48 -0.76 7.61
CA VAL A 35 -1.15 0.48 6.91
C VAL A 35 -2.33 0.83 6.02
N THR A 36 -2.97 1.96 6.33
CA THR A 36 -4.10 2.49 5.58
C THR A 36 -3.68 3.78 4.89
N ILE A 37 -3.83 3.83 3.57
CA ILE A 37 -3.65 5.03 2.75
C ILE A 37 -5.00 5.34 2.12
N SER A 38 -5.56 6.51 2.38
CA SER A 38 -6.90 6.87 1.90
C SER A 38 -6.93 8.15 1.09
N SER A 39 -7.87 8.21 0.15
CA SER A 39 -8.24 9.39 -0.62
C SER A 39 -9.76 9.40 -0.78
N GLU A 40 -10.37 10.58 -0.72
CA GLU A 40 -11.82 10.73 -0.91
C GLU A 40 -12.31 10.15 -2.24
N LYS A 41 -11.53 10.28 -3.32
CA LYS A 41 -11.91 9.82 -4.65
C LYS A 41 -11.71 8.32 -4.90
N PHE A 42 -10.78 7.69 -4.18
CA PHE A 42 -10.33 6.33 -4.46
C PHE A 42 -10.56 5.35 -3.31
N GLY A 43 -11.15 5.80 -2.20
CA GLY A 43 -11.31 5.00 -1.01
C GLY A 43 -9.98 4.79 -0.27
N ALA A 44 -9.71 3.57 0.18
CA ALA A 44 -8.53 3.26 0.99
C ALA A 44 -7.80 2.00 0.52
N LEU A 45 -6.48 2.10 0.40
CA LEU A 45 -5.56 0.99 0.28
C LEU A 45 -5.13 0.55 1.68
N ILE A 46 -5.52 -0.65 2.08
CA ILE A 46 -5.25 -1.20 3.42
C ILE A 46 -4.38 -2.43 3.27
N ASN A 47 -3.18 -2.40 3.84
CA ASN A 47 -2.24 -3.53 3.81
C ASN A 47 -1.82 -3.93 5.21
N ARG A 48 -1.71 -5.24 5.44
CA ARG A 48 -1.11 -5.78 6.66
C ARG A 48 0.38 -6.03 6.45
N VAL A 49 1.22 -5.51 7.32
CA VAL A 49 2.68 -5.73 7.28
C VAL A 49 2.99 -7.18 7.65
N ARG A 50 3.68 -7.86 6.74
CA ARG A 50 4.12 -9.26 6.86
C ARG A 50 5.52 -9.39 6.26
N LEU A 51 6.21 -10.46 6.62
CA LEU A 51 7.47 -10.81 5.96
C LEU A 51 7.16 -11.30 4.54
N SER A 52 7.98 -10.89 3.57
CA SER A 52 7.83 -11.27 2.15
C SER A 52 7.68 -12.78 1.92
N PRO A 53 8.44 -13.67 2.61
CA PRO A 53 8.31 -15.12 2.42
C PRO A 53 6.95 -15.70 2.87
N ASP A 54 6.23 -15.00 3.75
CA ASP A 54 4.94 -15.47 4.27
C ASP A 54 3.74 -14.93 3.47
N CYS A 55 4.00 -14.03 2.51
CA CYS A 55 2.96 -13.42 1.69
C CYS A 55 2.57 -14.37 0.55
N PRO A 56 1.28 -14.51 0.24
CA PRO A 56 0.86 -15.27 -0.94
C PRO A 56 1.41 -14.61 -2.21
N HIS A 57 1.54 -15.42 -3.26
CA HIS A 57 1.91 -14.91 -4.58
C HIS A 57 0.92 -13.84 -5.04
N TRP A 58 1.46 -12.79 -5.66
CA TRP A 58 0.67 -11.68 -6.16
C TRP A 58 -0.11 -12.12 -7.42
N THR A 59 -1.43 -12.15 -7.33
CA THR A 59 -2.35 -12.54 -8.43
C THR A 59 -3.22 -11.40 -8.97
N TYR A 60 -3.29 -10.27 -8.25
CA TYR A 60 -4.16 -9.14 -8.58
C TYR A 60 -3.39 -7.92 -9.09
N GLY A 61 -3.26 -7.75 -10.41
CA GLY A 61 -2.52 -6.65 -11.00
C GLY A 61 -3.29 -5.36 -11.27
N ALA A 62 -2.58 -4.38 -11.86
CA ALA A 62 -3.14 -3.06 -12.17
C ALA A 62 -4.29 -3.16 -13.18
N SER A 63 -4.21 -4.08 -14.15
CA SER A 63 -5.31 -4.25 -15.11
C SER A 63 -6.58 -4.80 -14.47
N HIS A 64 -6.47 -5.63 -13.42
CA HIS A 64 -7.63 -6.09 -12.64
C HIS A 64 -8.28 -4.93 -11.90
N LEU A 65 -7.48 -4.07 -11.25
CA LEU A 65 -7.98 -2.87 -10.58
C LEU A 65 -8.76 -1.97 -11.54
N MET A 66 -8.19 -1.63 -12.69
CA MET A 66 -8.87 -0.77 -13.66
C MET A 66 -10.17 -1.40 -14.19
N ARG A 67 -10.19 -2.72 -14.42
CA ARG A 67 -11.41 -3.43 -14.81
C ARG A 67 -12.48 -3.40 -13.73
N ASP A 68 -12.10 -3.55 -12.46
CA ASP A 68 -13.06 -3.56 -11.35
C ASP A 68 -13.60 -2.15 -11.06
N LEU A 69 -12.78 -1.11 -11.17
CA LEU A 69 -13.23 0.28 -11.04
C LEU A 69 -14.22 0.67 -12.13
N ALA A 70 -13.96 0.29 -13.39
CA ALA A 70 -14.88 0.55 -14.50
C ALA A 70 -16.21 -0.21 -14.33
N ARG A 71 -16.16 -1.46 -13.83
CA ARG A 71 -17.37 -2.24 -13.49
C ARG A 71 -18.18 -1.61 -12.35
N ALA A 72 -17.52 -0.88 -11.46
CA ALA A 72 -18.14 -0.20 -10.33
C ALA A 72 -18.57 1.25 -10.65
N ASP A 73 -18.44 1.70 -11.91
CA ASP A 73 -18.77 3.06 -12.36
C ASP A 73 -17.97 4.17 -11.62
N LEU A 74 -16.73 3.85 -11.23
CA LEU A 74 -15.82 4.78 -10.54
C LEU A 74 -14.82 5.45 -11.49
N ILE A 75 -14.69 4.96 -12.72
CA ILE A 75 -13.92 5.52 -13.83
C ILE A 75 -14.59 5.23 -15.17
#